data_AF-F9ZLA4-F1
#
_entry.id   AF-F9ZLA4-F1
#
_cell.length_a   1.000
_cell.length_b   1.000
_cell.length_c   1.000
_cell.angle_alpha   90.00
_cell.angle_beta   90.00
_cell.angle_gamma   90.00
#
_symmetry.space_group_name_H-M   'P 1'
#
loop_
_entity.id
_entity.type
_entity.pdbx_description
1 polymer ?
#
loop_
_entity_poly.entity_id
_entity_poly.type
_entity_poly.pdbx_seq_one_letter_code
_entity_poly.pdbx_strand_id
1 'polypeptide(L)'
;MLTPESERATSIVNEPVSSVVNRQRARLTQLLYAPMQRIGILASQLARDGSLDRSFRSDLDILVGESLATLPFAKYLYVLNRNGIQISSSMSREGLITGHYGRDRSERPYMKEALSIASALDLHRETCYQQWPYLDDGTQAVDFLLCDAYISANALRPSMTATYFLRDRQGSIAGFLGADFALRELPPIESIYRDTRRTRTFSLDPLPDQIRSASRLDREMDTVISVLEELMMCRGVYHVKLHFSSSQTVVWQLDDPYRYHIFSVSDLLDADSCLAYPNRSYPEEAIIPEDQIRTILDRLKALRNSKSPVYLRSCSINIFNGMVGLSFSSEGSSYMPYENFLKTDPPM
;
A
#
# COMPACT_ATOMS: atom_id res chain seq x y z
N MET A 1 -14.81 7.36 -50.34
CA MET A 1 -13.50 7.63 -49.71
C MET A 1 -13.72 8.74 -48.70
N LEU A 2 -13.92 8.36 -47.43
CA LEU A 2 -13.87 9.15 -46.19
C LEU A 2 -13.92 8.09 -45.07
N THR A 3 -12.98 8.18 -44.13
CA THR A 3 -12.58 7.17 -43.15
C THR A 3 -13.56 7.02 -41.98
N PRO A 4 -13.64 5.83 -41.35
CA PRO A 4 -14.35 5.64 -40.09
C PRO A 4 -13.37 5.79 -38.91
N GLU A 5 -13.18 7.01 -38.42
CA GLU A 5 -12.62 7.28 -37.08
C GLU A 5 -13.63 8.14 -36.32
N SER A 6 -14.66 7.50 -35.77
CA SER A 6 -15.54 8.12 -34.79
C SER A 6 -15.70 7.18 -33.60
N GLU A 7 -15.15 7.63 -32.48
CA GLU A 7 -15.61 7.35 -31.12
C GLU A 7 -15.47 5.91 -30.61
N ARG A 8 -14.25 5.55 -30.16
CA ARG A 8 -14.14 4.75 -28.93
C ARG A 8 -14.40 5.68 -27.75
N ALA A 9 -15.67 5.96 -27.48
CA ALA A 9 -16.08 6.44 -26.18
C ALA A 9 -15.77 5.34 -25.16
N THR A 10 -14.71 5.49 -24.38
CA THR A 10 -14.42 4.65 -23.22
C THR A 10 -15.67 4.64 -22.35
N SER A 11 -16.35 3.50 -22.25
CA SER A 11 -17.59 3.39 -21.50
C SER A 11 -17.33 3.81 -20.05
N ILE A 12 -18.02 4.85 -19.60
CA ILE A 12 -17.85 5.43 -18.27
C ILE A 12 -18.59 4.53 -17.29
N VAL A 13 -17.88 3.60 -16.66
CA VAL A 13 -18.45 2.70 -15.64
C VAL A 13 -18.25 3.32 -14.26
N ASN A 14 -19.36 3.67 -13.58
CA ASN A 14 -19.32 4.01 -12.15
C ASN A 14 -19.16 2.72 -11.37
N GLU A 15 -17.97 2.45 -10.86
CA GLU A 15 -17.64 1.21 -10.17
C GLU A 15 -17.10 1.46 -8.75
N PRO A 16 -17.31 0.53 -7.79
CA PRO A 16 -16.71 0.65 -6.46
C PRO A 16 -15.18 0.68 -6.53
N VAL A 17 -14.52 1.37 -5.58
CA VAL A 17 -13.04 1.37 -5.39
C VAL A 17 -12.50 -0.06 -5.47
N SER A 18 -13.15 -0.99 -4.76
CA SER A 18 -12.77 -2.39 -4.68
C SER A 18 -12.74 -3.10 -6.04
N SER A 19 -13.57 -2.69 -7.01
CA SER A 19 -13.53 -3.27 -8.36
C SER A 19 -12.27 -2.86 -9.12
N VAL A 20 -11.87 -1.59 -9.01
CA VAL A 20 -10.62 -1.11 -9.62
C VAL A 20 -9.42 -1.77 -8.98
N VAL A 21 -9.39 -1.79 -7.65
CA VAL A 21 -8.34 -2.46 -6.86
C VAL A 21 -8.22 -3.93 -7.28
N ASN A 22 -9.32 -4.68 -7.36
CA ASN A 22 -9.32 -6.08 -7.76
C ASN A 22 -8.76 -6.28 -9.17
N ARG A 23 -9.11 -5.40 -10.13
CA ARG A 23 -8.52 -5.47 -11.49
C ARG A 23 -7.02 -5.18 -11.49
N GLN A 24 -6.56 -4.23 -10.69
CA GLN A 24 -5.13 -3.95 -10.58
C GLN A 24 -4.38 -5.12 -9.95
N ARG A 25 -4.91 -5.71 -8.88
CA ARG A 25 -4.35 -6.91 -8.26
C ARG A 25 -4.31 -8.07 -9.25
N ALA A 26 -5.36 -8.29 -10.04
CA ALA A 26 -5.36 -9.30 -11.10
C ALA A 26 -4.27 -9.06 -12.14
N ARG A 27 -4.10 -7.81 -12.64
CA ARG A 27 -3.03 -7.45 -13.59
C ARG A 27 -1.63 -7.65 -13.00
N LEU A 28 -1.43 -7.31 -11.73
CA LEU A 28 -0.18 -7.56 -11.03
C LEU A 28 0.10 -9.06 -10.91
N THR A 29 -0.92 -9.87 -10.63
CA THR A 29 -0.80 -11.33 -10.64
C THR A 29 -0.35 -11.85 -12.02
N GLN A 30 -0.96 -11.37 -13.12
CA GLN A 30 -0.52 -11.74 -14.48
C GLN A 30 0.97 -11.44 -14.71
N LEU A 31 1.41 -10.26 -14.25
CA LEU A 31 2.77 -9.78 -14.47
C LEU A 31 3.81 -10.54 -13.63
N LEU A 32 3.47 -10.82 -12.37
CA LEU A 32 4.43 -11.28 -11.37
C LEU A 32 4.48 -12.81 -11.23
N TYR A 33 3.42 -13.52 -11.62
CA TYR A 33 3.35 -14.97 -11.40
C TYR A 33 4.47 -15.73 -12.12
N ALA A 34 4.59 -15.59 -13.44
CA ALA A 34 5.56 -16.35 -14.23
C ALA A 34 7.03 -16.16 -13.77
N PRO A 35 7.54 -14.93 -13.54
CA PRO A 35 8.89 -14.77 -13.00
C PRO A 35 9.03 -15.33 -11.58
N MET A 36 8.06 -15.10 -10.69
CA MET A 36 8.10 -15.66 -9.32
C MET A 36 8.10 -17.19 -9.32
N GLN A 37 7.31 -17.82 -10.19
CA GLN A 37 7.27 -19.27 -10.34
C GLN A 37 8.62 -19.82 -10.80
N ARG A 38 9.27 -19.21 -11.79
CA ARG A 38 10.59 -19.67 -12.26
C ARG A 38 11.63 -19.65 -11.14
N ILE A 39 11.68 -18.57 -10.38
CA ILE A 39 12.60 -18.42 -9.24
C ILE A 39 12.23 -19.41 -8.13
N GLY A 40 10.93 -19.57 -7.86
CA GLY A 40 10.41 -20.50 -6.87
C GLY A 40 10.78 -21.94 -7.17
N ILE A 41 10.65 -22.38 -8.43
CA ILE A 41 11.06 -23.73 -8.87
C ILE A 41 12.55 -23.96 -8.62
N LEU A 42 13.41 -22.99 -8.96
CA LEU A 42 14.85 -23.09 -8.71
C LEU A 42 15.18 -23.16 -7.21
N ALA A 43 14.53 -22.32 -6.39
CA ALA A 43 14.71 -22.36 -4.94
C ALA A 43 14.22 -23.69 -4.34
N SER A 44 13.10 -24.23 -4.84
CA SER A 44 12.54 -25.52 -4.43
C SER A 44 13.46 -26.70 -4.71
N GLN A 45 14.31 -26.64 -5.74
CA GLN A 45 15.28 -27.71 -6.05
C GLN A 45 16.36 -27.86 -4.95
N LEU A 46 16.60 -26.80 -4.17
CA LEU A 46 17.52 -26.82 -3.03
C LEU A 46 16.90 -27.46 -1.79
N ALA A 47 15.58 -27.44 -1.65
CA ALA A 47 14.86 -27.96 -0.49
C ALA A 47 15.05 -29.48 -0.33
N ARG A 48 15.28 -29.94 0.90
CA ARG A 48 15.41 -31.36 1.25
C ARG A 48 14.54 -31.68 2.46
N ASP A 49 13.82 -32.80 2.39
CA ASP A 49 13.01 -33.35 3.49
C ASP A 49 12.08 -32.32 4.15
N GLY A 50 11.38 -31.52 3.36
CA GLY A 50 10.44 -30.50 3.85
C GLY A 50 11.08 -29.28 4.48
N SER A 51 12.40 -29.13 4.34
CA SER A 51 13.15 -28.05 4.97
C SER A 51 14.01 -27.27 3.99
N LEU A 52 13.98 -25.96 4.21
CA LEU A 52 14.93 -24.99 3.68
C LEU A 52 15.58 -24.34 4.90
N ASP A 53 16.81 -24.75 5.18
CA ASP A 53 17.56 -24.28 6.36
C ASP A 53 18.73 -23.37 5.98
N ARG A 54 19.52 -23.03 6.99
CA ARG A 54 20.64 -22.08 6.88
C ARG A 54 21.79 -22.59 6.02
N SER A 55 21.90 -23.90 5.78
CA SER A 55 22.98 -24.50 4.99
C SER A 55 22.93 -24.09 3.51
N PHE A 56 21.74 -23.77 2.99
CA PHE A 56 21.53 -23.37 1.60
C PHE A 56 21.76 -21.88 1.34
N ARG A 57 22.16 -21.10 2.35
CA ARG A 57 22.24 -19.64 2.25
C ARG A 57 23.04 -19.18 1.04
N SER A 58 24.24 -19.73 0.81
CA SER A 58 25.11 -19.29 -0.29
C SER A 58 24.46 -19.49 -1.65
N ASP A 59 23.83 -20.66 -1.86
CA ASP A 59 23.13 -20.98 -3.12
C ASP A 59 21.89 -20.08 -3.31
N LEU A 60 21.17 -19.81 -2.22
CA LEU A 60 20.03 -18.90 -2.23
C LEU A 60 20.44 -17.45 -2.50
N ASP A 61 21.56 -16.98 -1.95
CA ASP A 61 22.10 -15.63 -2.18
C ASP A 61 22.50 -15.43 -3.64
N ILE A 62 23.12 -16.45 -4.26
CA ILE A 62 23.40 -16.47 -5.71
C ILE A 62 22.09 -16.41 -6.49
N LEU A 63 21.13 -17.29 -6.18
CA LEU A 63 19.86 -17.36 -6.87
C LEU A 63 19.10 -16.02 -6.84
N VAL A 64 18.94 -15.40 -5.67
CA VAL A 64 18.22 -14.11 -5.58
C VAL A 64 19.01 -12.99 -6.27
N GLY A 65 20.34 -13.04 -6.24
CA GLY A 65 21.21 -12.09 -6.92
C GLY A 65 21.05 -12.12 -8.44
N GLU A 66 21.00 -13.30 -9.03
CA GLU A 66 20.81 -13.50 -10.47
C GLU A 66 19.36 -13.27 -10.92
N SER A 67 18.40 -13.40 -9.99
CA SER A 67 16.98 -13.41 -10.34
C SER A 67 16.26 -12.07 -10.21
N LEU A 68 16.71 -11.14 -9.35
CA LEU A 68 15.96 -9.89 -9.06
C LEU A 68 15.62 -9.11 -10.35
N ALA A 69 16.56 -8.99 -11.28
CA ALA A 69 16.37 -8.24 -12.52
C ALA A 69 15.29 -8.83 -13.45
N THR A 70 14.92 -10.10 -13.27
CA THR A 70 13.86 -10.76 -14.03
C THR A 70 12.45 -10.43 -13.49
N LEU A 71 12.36 -9.84 -12.30
CA LEU A 71 11.11 -9.51 -11.62
C LEU A 71 10.85 -8.00 -11.71
N PRO A 72 9.92 -7.55 -12.58
CA PRO A 72 9.71 -6.13 -12.83
C PRO A 72 9.23 -5.42 -11.56
N PHE A 73 9.72 -4.20 -11.33
CA PHE A 73 9.35 -3.33 -10.21
C PHE A 73 9.72 -3.85 -8.81
N ALA A 74 10.34 -5.02 -8.69
CA ALA A 74 10.77 -5.56 -7.41
C ALA A 74 11.81 -4.64 -6.74
N LYS A 75 11.60 -4.39 -5.46
CA LYS A 75 12.52 -3.65 -4.60
C LYS A 75 13.45 -4.60 -3.85
N TYR A 76 12.89 -5.69 -3.33
CA TYR A 76 13.64 -6.73 -2.65
C TYR A 76 13.19 -8.11 -3.10
N LEU A 77 14.13 -9.06 -3.14
CA LEU A 77 13.87 -10.50 -3.31
C LEU A 77 14.62 -11.27 -2.23
N TYR A 78 13.95 -12.24 -1.59
CA TYR A 78 14.54 -13.03 -0.51
C TYR A 78 13.79 -14.35 -0.29
N VAL A 79 14.44 -15.28 0.42
CA VAL A 79 13.88 -16.59 0.77
C VAL A 79 13.74 -16.75 2.28
N LEU A 80 12.62 -17.32 2.68
CA LEU A 80 12.20 -17.60 4.05
C LEU A 80 12.00 -19.10 4.22
N ASN A 81 12.27 -19.61 5.42
CA ASN A 81 11.84 -20.95 5.79
C ASN A 81 10.34 -20.96 6.15
N ARG A 82 9.82 -22.16 6.44
CA ARG A 82 8.41 -22.39 6.78
C ARG A 82 7.89 -21.59 7.98
N ASN A 83 8.77 -21.14 8.88
CA ASN A 83 8.39 -20.36 10.05
C ASN A 83 8.45 -18.84 9.78
N GLY A 84 8.67 -18.41 8.52
CA GLY A 84 8.82 -17.00 8.19
C GLY A 84 10.16 -16.40 8.64
N ILE A 85 11.17 -17.22 8.93
CA ILE A 85 12.53 -16.76 9.25
C ILE A 85 13.34 -16.67 7.97
N GLN A 86 13.99 -15.54 7.73
CA GLN A 86 14.75 -15.32 6.50
C GLN A 86 16.03 -16.15 6.50
N ILE A 87 16.24 -16.93 5.43
CA ILE A 87 17.38 -17.84 5.29
C ILE A 87 18.36 -17.44 4.18
N SER A 88 17.98 -16.50 3.32
CA SER A 88 18.89 -15.79 2.40
C SER A 88 19.20 -14.38 2.91
N SER A 89 20.18 -13.73 2.32
CA SER A 89 20.29 -12.27 2.26
C SER A 89 19.14 -11.72 1.41
N SER A 90 18.80 -10.43 1.56
CA SER A 90 17.86 -9.79 0.63
C SER A 90 18.64 -9.20 -0.53
N MET A 91 18.22 -9.48 -1.76
CA MET A 91 18.75 -8.77 -2.93
C MET A 91 17.93 -7.49 -3.14
N SER A 92 18.60 -6.34 -3.27
CA SER A 92 18.00 -5.08 -3.74
C SER A 92 18.66 -4.64 -5.05
N ARG A 93 18.19 -3.53 -5.64
CA ARG A 93 18.82 -2.98 -6.86
C ARG A 93 20.26 -2.52 -6.62
N GLU A 94 20.59 -2.17 -5.37
CA GLU A 94 21.91 -1.72 -4.94
C GLU A 94 22.84 -2.88 -4.54
N GLY A 95 22.32 -4.11 -4.46
CA GLY A 95 23.10 -5.32 -4.16
C GLY A 95 22.54 -6.15 -3.00
N LEU A 96 23.34 -7.11 -2.56
CA LEU A 96 22.98 -8.02 -1.47
C LEU A 96 23.05 -7.34 -0.10
N ILE A 97 21.96 -7.44 0.66
CA ILE A 97 21.83 -6.94 2.02
C ILE A 97 21.92 -8.13 2.99
N THR A 98 23.13 -8.40 3.47
CA THR A 98 23.44 -9.55 4.33
C THR A 98 22.84 -9.44 5.73
N GLY A 99 22.63 -8.22 6.24
CA GLY A 99 22.03 -7.96 7.55
C GLY A 99 20.54 -8.30 7.67
N HIS A 100 19.90 -8.78 6.59
CA HIS A 100 18.52 -9.27 6.63
C HIS A 100 18.42 -10.77 6.92
N TYR A 101 19.53 -11.50 6.81
CA TYR A 101 19.60 -12.91 7.14
C TYR A 101 19.22 -13.17 8.60
N GLY A 102 18.42 -14.22 8.84
CA GLY A 102 17.97 -14.63 10.16
C GLY A 102 16.86 -13.76 10.77
N ARG A 103 16.38 -12.73 10.07
CA ARG A 103 15.26 -11.92 10.55
C ARG A 103 13.99 -12.74 10.64
N ASP A 104 13.28 -12.59 11.75
CA ASP A 104 11.94 -13.09 11.90
C ASP A 104 10.96 -12.14 11.19
N ARG A 105 10.23 -12.68 10.21
CA ARG A 105 9.18 -11.96 9.47
C ARG A 105 7.80 -12.54 9.72
N SER A 106 7.64 -13.53 10.60
CA SER A 106 6.36 -14.21 10.86
C SER A 106 5.24 -13.25 11.25
N GLU A 107 5.58 -12.19 11.98
CA GLU A 107 4.62 -11.17 12.44
C GLU A 107 4.30 -10.09 11.38
N ARG A 108 4.96 -10.11 10.22
CA ARG A 108 4.68 -9.14 9.15
C ARG A 108 3.33 -9.43 8.50
N PRO A 109 2.53 -8.41 8.11
CA PRO A 109 1.19 -8.61 7.54
C PRO A 109 1.14 -9.65 6.41
N TYR A 110 2.00 -9.52 5.40
CA TYR A 110 2.07 -10.45 4.27
C TYR A 110 2.46 -11.89 4.69
N MET A 111 3.29 -12.05 5.72
CA MET A 111 3.66 -13.38 6.20
C MET A 111 2.56 -14.01 7.04
N LYS A 112 1.80 -13.24 7.81
CA LYS A 112 0.62 -13.77 8.52
C LYS A 112 -0.39 -14.35 7.53
N GLU A 113 -0.60 -13.65 6.42
CA GLU A 113 -1.44 -14.12 5.31
C GLU A 113 -0.88 -15.42 4.70
N ALA A 114 0.40 -15.43 4.32
CA ALA A 114 1.04 -16.61 3.73
C ALA A 114 1.06 -17.83 4.68
N LEU A 115 1.36 -17.63 5.96
CA LEU A 115 1.38 -18.69 6.99
C LEU A 115 -0.02 -19.23 7.29
N SER A 116 -1.04 -18.38 7.26
CA SER A 116 -2.43 -18.79 7.38
C SER A 116 -2.83 -19.73 6.25
N ILE A 117 -2.52 -19.36 5.00
CA ILE A 117 -2.77 -20.21 3.82
C ILE A 117 -1.95 -21.49 3.88
N ALA A 118 -0.66 -21.41 4.24
CA ALA A 118 0.20 -22.59 4.35
C ALA A 118 -0.38 -23.61 5.36
N SER A 119 -0.82 -23.12 6.52
CA SER A 119 -1.43 -23.94 7.56
C SER A 119 -2.74 -24.58 7.10
N ALA A 120 -3.58 -23.86 6.34
CA ALA A 120 -4.80 -24.41 5.75
C ALA A 120 -4.49 -25.52 4.72
N LEU A 121 -3.48 -25.32 3.87
CA LEU A 121 -3.04 -26.29 2.87
C LEU A 121 -2.46 -27.57 3.51
N ASP A 122 -1.81 -27.45 4.67
CA ASP A 122 -1.29 -28.61 5.41
C ASP A 122 -2.41 -29.48 5.98
N LEU A 123 -3.46 -28.85 6.53
CA LEU A 123 -4.56 -29.55 7.18
C LEU A 123 -5.45 -30.31 6.18
N HIS A 124 -5.53 -29.85 4.93
CA HIS A 124 -6.56 -30.27 3.98
C HIS A 124 -5.94 -30.71 2.64
N ARG A 125 -4.80 -31.42 2.67
CA ARG A 125 -4.07 -31.91 1.48
C ARG A 125 -4.93 -32.55 0.39
N GLU A 126 -6.11 -33.09 0.74
CA GLU A 126 -7.04 -33.74 -0.20
C GLU A 126 -8.32 -32.93 -0.48
N THR A 127 -8.66 -31.90 0.33
CA THR A 127 -9.99 -31.24 0.31
C THR A 127 -9.96 -29.71 0.31
N CYS A 128 -8.79 -29.07 0.39
CA CYS A 128 -8.71 -27.61 0.35
C CYS A 128 -8.94 -27.11 -1.07
N TYR A 129 -10.15 -26.64 -1.36
CA TYR A 129 -10.45 -25.81 -2.54
C TYR A 129 -9.90 -24.40 -2.33
N GLN A 130 -8.58 -24.25 -2.13
CA GLN A 130 -7.96 -22.95 -2.28
C GLN A 130 -8.05 -22.59 -3.77
N GLN A 131 -8.88 -21.61 -4.09
CA GLN A 131 -8.97 -21.11 -5.46
C GLN A 131 -7.82 -20.14 -5.69
N TRP A 132 -6.74 -20.66 -6.29
CA TRP A 132 -5.70 -19.83 -6.86
C TRP A 132 -6.30 -18.92 -7.95
N PRO A 133 -5.84 -17.66 -8.07
CA PRO A 133 -6.36 -16.76 -9.08
C PRO A 133 -6.06 -17.32 -10.47
N TYR A 134 -7.02 -17.14 -11.38
CA TYR A 134 -6.84 -17.50 -12.78
C TYR A 134 -6.10 -16.42 -13.53
N LEU A 135 -5.18 -16.85 -14.39
CA LEU A 135 -4.51 -16.04 -15.38
C LEU A 135 -5.39 -15.85 -16.62
N ASP A 136 -5.02 -14.92 -17.51
CA ASP A 136 -5.81 -14.59 -18.69
C ASP A 136 -5.87 -15.75 -19.70
N ASP A 137 -4.87 -16.64 -19.65
CA ASP A 137 -4.81 -17.87 -20.45
C ASP A 137 -5.60 -19.06 -19.85
N GLY A 138 -6.29 -18.83 -18.72
CA GLY A 138 -7.06 -19.84 -18.00
C GLY A 138 -6.24 -20.75 -17.09
N THR A 139 -4.93 -20.56 -16.98
CA THR A 139 -4.10 -21.28 -16.01
C THR A 139 -4.27 -20.73 -14.60
N GLN A 140 -4.09 -21.57 -13.58
CA GLN A 140 -4.10 -21.10 -12.19
C GLN A 140 -2.71 -20.65 -11.77
N ALA A 141 -2.66 -19.54 -11.02
CA ALA A 141 -1.45 -19.06 -10.36
C ALA A 141 -1.16 -19.86 -9.08
N VAL A 142 -0.90 -21.17 -9.23
CA VAL A 142 -0.70 -22.11 -8.12
C VAL A 142 0.50 -21.69 -7.28
N ASP A 143 0.37 -21.83 -5.95
CA ASP A 143 1.43 -21.49 -4.99
C ASP A 143 1.85 -20.02 -5.01
N PHE A 144 1.06 -19.13 -5.62
CA PHE A 144 1.33 -17.71 -5.66
C PHE A 144 0.28 -16.93 -4.90
N LEU A 145 0.76 -16.02 -4.05
CA LEU A 145 -0.06 -15.11 -3.28
C LEU A 145 0.43 -13.68 -3.51
N LEU A 146 -0.45 -12.84 -4.03
CA LEU A 146 -0.27 -11.40 -3.96
C LEU A 146 -0.96 -10.92 -2.68
N CYS A 147 -0.17 -10.56 -1.67
CA CYS A 147 -0.71 -10.16 -0.38
C CYS A 147 -1.42 -8.80 -0.46
N ASP A 148 -2.25 -8.51 0.54
CA ASP A 148 -2.82 -7.17 0.71
C ASP A 148 -1.71 -6.13 0.93
N ALA A 149 -1.90 -4.93 0.37
CA ALA A 149 -0.96 -3.85 0.63
C ALA A 149 -0.97 -3.46 2.12
N TYR A 150 0.19 -3.01 2.59
CA TYR A 150 0.43 -2.64 3.97
C TYR A 150 1.38 -1.44 4.04
N ILE A 151 1.46 -0.80 5.20
CA ILE A 151 2.49 0.23 5.42
C ILE A 151 3.79 -0.44 5.81
N SER A 152 4.83 -0.26 4.99
CA SER A 152 6.17 -0.77 5.30
C SER A 152 6.70 -0.12 6.57
N ALA A 153 7.12 -0.91 7.56
CA ALA A 153 7.70 -0.39 8.79
C ALA A 153 9.03 0.36 8.58
N ASN A 154 9.72 0.10 7.46
CA ASN A 154 11.01 0.73 7.18
C ASN A 154 10.82 2.00 6.34
N ALA A 155 10.01 1.91 5.29
CA ALA A 155 9.80 3.03 4.37
C ALA A 155 8.68 3.97 4.83
N LEU A 156 7.84 3.55 5.78
CA LEU A 156 6.63 4.24 6.22
C LEU A 156 5.72 4.61 5.06
N ARG A 157 5.62 3.71 4.07
CA ARG A 157 4.87 3.93 2.83
C ARG A 157 4.10 2.69 2.39
N PRO A 158 2.99 2.85 1.66
CA PRO A 158 2.24 1.75 1.06
C PRO A 158 3.16 0.84 0.25
N SER A 159 3.15 -0.44 0.60
CA SER A 159 3.95 -1.50 0.00
C SER A 159 3.12 -2.77 -0.12
N MET A 160 3.56 -3.68 -0.98
CA MET A 160 2.92 -4.98 -1.19
C MET A 160 4.00 -6.03 -1.35
N THR A 161 3.71 -7.26 -0.95
CA THR A 161 4.62 -8.38 -1.11
C THR A 161 3.93 -9.47 -1.91
N ALA A 162 4.60 -9.95 -2.96
CA ALA A 162 4.23 -11.21 -3.60
C ALA A 162 5.00 -12.34 -2.93
N THR A 163 4.28 -13.42 -2.59
CA THR A 163 4.83 -14.61 -1.97
C THR A 163 4.62 -15.81 -2.88
N TYR A 164 5.67 -16.59 -3.13
CA TYR A 164 5.58 -17.87 -3.81
C TYR A 164 5.93 -19.00 -2.82
N PHE A 165 5.09 -20.03 -2.76
CA PHE A 165 5.23 -21.13 -1.80
C PHE A 165 6.23 -22.14 -2.35
N LEU A 166 7.30 -22.38 -1.60
CA LEU A 166 8.37 -23.29 -2.01
C LEU A 166 8.05 -24.68 -1.50
N ARG A 167 7.91 -25.64 -2.41
CA ARG A 167 7.67 -27.05 -2.08
C ARG A 167 8.93 -27.89 -2.18
N ASP A 168 9.03 -28.91 -1.33
CA ASP A 168 10.03 -29.97 -1.43
C ASP A 168 9.64 -31.00 -2.51
N ARG A 169 10.46 -32.05 -2.66
CA ARG A 169 10.20 -33.15 -3.60
C ARG A 169 8.97 -34.00 -3.23
N GLN A 170 8.56 -33.95 -1.97
CA GLN A 170 7.39 -34.64 -1.43
C GLN A 170 6.11 -33.79 -1.55
N GLY A 171 6.19 -32.59 -2.13
CA GLY A 171 5.08 -31.64 -2.28
C GLY A 171 4.74 -30.86 -1.01
N SER A 172 5.51 -30.99 0.06
CA SER A 172 5.34 -30.24 1.32
C SER A 172 5.90 -28.83 1.19
N ILE A 173 5.25 -27.85 1.80
CA ILE A 173 5.76 -26.48 1.86
C ILE A 173 7.03 -26.47 2.75
N ALA A 174 8.17 -26.13 2.17
CA ALA A 174 9.46 -26.01 2.83
C ALA A 174 9.79 -24.55 3.22
N GLY A 175 9.19 -23.58 2.54
CA GLY A 175 9.44 -22.16 2.77
C GLY A 175 8.71 -21.26 1.79
N PHE A 176 9.20 -20.02 1.67
CA PHE A 176 8.58 -18.99 0.87
C PHE A 176 9.63 -18.15 0.13
N LEU A 177 9.36 -17.79 -1.11
CA LEU A 177 10.04 -16.72 -1.83
C LEU A 177 9.21 -15.45 -1.66
N GLY A 178 9.80 -14.39 -1.10
CA GLY A 178 9.16 -13.09 -0.94
C GLY A 178 9.77 -12.05 -1.88
N ALA A 179 8.91 -11.28 -2.53
CA ALA A 179 9.29 -10.11 -3.31
C ALA A 179 8.52 -8.88 -2.85
N ASP A 180 9.24 -7.82 -2.46
CA ASP A 180 8.64 -6.58 -1.97
C ASP A 180 8.53 -5.54 -3.09
N PHE A 181 7.42 -4.83 -3.13
CA PHE A 181 7.11 -3.77 -4.11
C PHE A 181 6.65 -2.51 -3.39
N ALA A 182 7.15 -1.35 -3.82
CA ALA A 182 6.59 -0.07 -3.44
C ALA A 182 5.41 0.25 -4.37
N LEU A 183 4.25 0.63 -3.83
CA LEU A 183 3.05 0.82 -4.63
C LEU A 183 3.22 1.89 -5.72
N ARG A 184 3.92 3.00 -5.44
CA ARG A 184 4.29 4.04 -6.44
C ARG A 184 5.21 3.59 -7.57
N GLU A 185 5.89 2.45 -7.45
CA GLU A 185 6.76 1.95 -8.53
C GLU A 185 6.02 0.96 -9.44
N LEU A 186 4.82 0.53 -9.06
CA LEU A 186 4.00 -0.37 -9.86
C LEU A 186 3.49 0.31 -11.14
N PRO A 187 3.21 -0.48 -12.19
CA PRO A 187 2.81 0.06 -13.48
C PRO A 187 1.56 0.94 -13.37
N PRO A 188 1.45 1.99 -14.20
CA PRO A 188 0.33 2.92 -14.14
C PRO A 188 -1.00 2.25 -14.48
N ILE A 189 -2.05 2.71 -13.79
CA ILE A 189 -3.43 2.33 -14.04
C ILE A 189 -3.92 3.06 -15.29
N GLU A 190 -4.53 2.34 -16.24
CA GLU A 190 -5.05 2.90 -17.49
C GLU A 190 -6.40 3.63 -17.33
N SER A 191 -7.16 3.40 -16.25
CA SER A 191 -8.51 3.96 -16.06
C SER A 191 -8.60 4.90 -14.85
N ILE A 192 -9.10 6.12 -15.07
CA ILE A 192 -9.40 7.08 -13.99
C ILE A 192 -10.53 6.51 -13.12
N TYR A 193 -10.25 6.26 -11.84
CA TYR A 193 -11.28 5.93 -10.88
C TYR A 193 -12.19 7.14 -10.63
N ARG A 194 -13.51 6.93 -10.68
CA ARG A 194 -14.51 7.92 -10.26
C ARG A 194 -15.36 7.33 -9.14
N ASP A 195 -15.44 8.03 -8.02
CA ASP A 195 -16.25 7.57 -6.89
C ASP A 195 -17.72 7.45 -7.27
N THR A 196 -18.33 6.36 -6.81
CA THR A 196 -19.77 6.14 -6.98
C THR A 196 -20.53 7.18 -6.16
N ARG A 197 -21.51 7.86 -6.76
CA ARG A 197 -22.41 8.83 -6.10
C ARG A 197 -23.34 8.16 -5.08
N ARG A 198 -22.77 7.57 -4.04
CA ARG A 198 -23.49 6.87 -2.96
C ARG A 198 -23.66 7.78 -1.76
N THR A 199 -24.82 7.70 -1.12
CA THR A 199 -25.02 8.31 0.20
C THR A 199 -24.08 7.64 1.19
N ARG A 200 -23.17 8.41 1.79
CA ARG A 200 -22.31 7.97 2.88
C ARG A 200 -22.77 8.65 4.16
N THR A 201 -23.08 7.86 5.18
CA THR A 201 -23.37 8.37 6.54
C THR A 201 -22.20 8.02 7.42
N PHE A 202 -21.53 9.04 7.96
CA PHE A 202 -20.46 8.86 8.93
C PHE A 202 -21.05 9.10 10.32
N SER A 203 -21.07 8.06 11.14
CA SER A 203 -21.50 8.19 12.53
C SER A 203 -20.47 9.00 13.30
N LEU A 204 -20.96 9.94 14.11
CA LEU A 204 -20.15 10.51 15.18
C LEU A 204 -19.89 9.40 16.20
N ASP A 205 -18.65 9.26 16.70
CA ASP A 205 -18.38 8.37 17.83
C ASP A 205 -19.30 8.81 18.99
N PRO A 206 -20.15 7.91 19.55
CA PRO A 206 -21.08 8.27 20.61
C PRO A 206 -20.27 8.66 21.86
N LEU A 207 -20.36 9.92 22.26
CA LEU A 207 -19.74 10.42 23.49
C LEU A 207 -20.82 10.56 24.58
N PRO A 208 -20.78 9.75 25.66
CA PRO A 208 -21.39 10.14 26.91
C PRO A 208 -20.45 11.17 27.56
N ASP A 209 -20.94 12.39 27.71
CA ASP A 209 -20.25 13.57 28.22
C ASP A 209 -19.11 14.13 27.34
N GLN A 210 -18.92 15.45 27.44
CA GLN A 210 -18.03 16.30 26.64
C GLN A 210 -16.52 16.01 26.81
N ILE A 211 -16.12 14.78 27.13
CA ILE A 211 -14.72 14.37 27.27
C ILE A 211 -14.21 13.85 25.93
N ARG A 212 -13.16 14.48 25.40
CA ARG A 212 -12.48 14.04 24.17
C ARG A 212 -11.95 12.61 24.34
N SER A 213 -12.51 11.65 23.61
CA SER A 213 -11.89 10.34 23.39
C SER A 213 -11.11 10.34 22.08
N ALA A 214 -10.02 9.56 22.02
CA ALA A 214 -9.28 9.40 20.77
C ALA A 214 -10.15 8.65 19.75
N SER A 215 -10.39 9.24 18.58
CA SER A 215 -11.13 8.55 17.50
C SER A 215 -10.28 7.45 16.88
N ARG A 216 -10.88 6.60 16.03
CA ARG A 216 -10.10 5.62 15.26
C ARG A 216 -9.07 6.30 14.35
N LEU A 217 -9.41 7.46 13.76
CA LEU A 217 -8.49 8.26 12.97
C LEU A 217 -7.30 8.74 13.82
N ASP A 218 -7.55 9.18 15.06
CA ASP A 218 -6.49 9.60 15.98
C ASP A 218 -5.52 8.47 16.33
N ARG A 219 -6.04 7.27 16.59
CA ARG A 219 -5.24 6.08 16.94
C ARG A 219 -4.36 5.61 15.78
N GLU A 220 -4.86 5.73 14.56
CA GLU A 220 -4.22 5.20 13.35
C GLU A 220 -3.57 6.29 12.48
N MET A 221 -3.30 7.46 13.07
CA MET A 221 -2.84 8.65 12.35
C MET A 221 -1.56 8.40 11.55
N ASP A 222 -0.64 7.57 12.04
CA ASP A 222 0.61 7.26 11.35
C ASP A 222 0.39 6.54 10.01
N THR A 223 -0.53 5.58 9.99
CA THR A 223 -0.96 4.87 8.78
C THR A 223 -1.65 5.85 7.83
N VAL A 224 -2.57 6.66 8.35
CA VAL A 224 -3.31 7.67 7.57
C VAL A 224 -2.36 8.66 6.91
N ILE A 225 -1.38 9.21 7.64
CA ILE A 225 -0.37 10.13 7.09
C ILE A 225 0.40 9.47 5.96
N SER A 226 0.84 8.22 6.16
CA SER A 226 1.62 7.49 5.16
C SER A 226 0.83 7.27 3.87
N VAL A 227 -0.48 7.00 3.97
CA VAL A 227 -1.38 6.89 2.81
C VAL A 227 -1.62 8.25 2.16
N LEU A 228 -1.87 9.30 2.94
CA LEU A 228 -2.08 10.65 2.39
C LEU A 228 -0.84 11.21 1.70
N GLU A 229 0.34 10.97 2.27
CA GLU A 229 1.64 11.32 1.66
C GLU A 229 1.76 10.64 0.29
N GLU A 230 1.51 9.33 0.19
CA GLU A 230 1.54 8.60 -1.09
C GLU A 230 0.48 9.12 -2.08
N LEU A 231 -0.75 9.37 -1.60
CA LEU A 231 -1.83 9.89 -2.44
C LEU A 231 -1.46 11.25 -3.05
N MET A 232 -0.86 12.14 -2.25
CA MET A 232 -0.47 13.47 -2.70
C MET A 232 0.75 13.47 -3.61
N MET A 233 1.77 12.67 -3.29
CA MET A 233 3.04 12.70 -4.03
C MET A 233 3.01 11.88 -5.32
N CYS A 234 2.28 10.76 -5.31
CA CYS A 234 2.40 9.75 -6.37
C CYS A 234 1.06 9.40 -7.04
N ARG A 235 -0.07 9.93 -6.55
CA ARG A 235 -1.42 9.57 -7.05
C ARG A 235 -2.26 10.76 -7.49
N GLY A 236 -1.63 11.91 -7.68
CA GLY A 236 -2.27 13.10 -8.24
C GLY A 236 -3.35 13.72 -7.34
N VAL A 237 -3.30 13.48 -6.03
CA VAL A 237 -4.17 14.20 -5.08
C VAL A 237 -3.55 15.56 -4.75
N TYR A 238 -4.15 16.64 -5.25
CA TYR A 238 -3.58 17.98 -5.08
C TYR A 238 -4.18 18.74 -3.89
N HIS A 239 -5.37 18.34 -3.44
CA HIS A 239 -6.03 18.93 -2.28
C HIS A 239 -6.55 17.84 -1.36
N VAL A 240 -6.27 17.98 -0.06
CA VAL A 240 -6.74 17.09 1.00
C VAL A 240 -7.38 17.93 2.08
N LYS A 241 -8.49 17.44 2.63
CA LYS A 241 -9.14 18.00 3.82
C LYS A 241 -9.47 16.89 4.81
N LEU A 242 -8.80 16.90 5.96
CA LEU A 242 -9.06 15.95 7.05
C LEU A 242 -10.06 16.56 8.03
N HIS A 243 -11.07 15.79 8.38
CA HIS A 243 -12.05 16.14 9.40
C HIS A 243 -11.92 15.14 10.56
N PHE A 244 -11.20 15.53 11.60
CA PHE A 244 -10.89 14.64 12.73
C PHE A 244 -12.13 14.29 13.56
N SER A 245 -13.07 15.23 13.73
CA SER A 245 -14.29 15.02 14.52
C SER A 245 -15.26 14.02 13.90
N SER A 246 -15.32 13.93 12.58
CA SER A 246 -16.19 13.01 11.85
C SER A 246 -15.42 11.87 11.20
N SER A 247 -14.11 11.73 11.50
CA SER A 247 -13.25 10.65 11.01
C SER A 247 -13.34 10.44 9.49
N GLN A 248 -13.36 11.53 8.72
CA GLN A 248 -13.45 11.49 7.26
C GLN A 248 -12.35 12.35 6.63
N THR A 249 -11.93 11.97 5.44
CA THR A 249 -10.99 12.76 4.63
C THR A 249 -11.56 12.98 3.26
N VAL A 250 -11.53 14.22 2.79
CA VAL A 250 -11.98 14.59 1.45
C VAL A 250 -10.74 14.88 0.61
N VAL A 251 -10.69 14.33 -0.60
CA VAL A 251 -9.58 14.55 -1.54
C VAL A 251 -10.06 15.04 -2.89
N TRP A 252 -9.22 15.80 -3.58
CA TRP A 252 -9.42 16.21 -4.97
C TRP A 252 -8.22 15.78 -5.81
N GLN A 253 -8.51 15.38 -7.05
CA GLN A 253 -7.54 14.80 -7.96
C GLN A 253 -7.29 15.67 -9.18
N LEU A 254 -6.08 15.60 -9.72
CA LEU A 254 -5.70 16.32 -10.94
C LEU A 254 -6.52 15.88 -12.16
N ASP A 255 -6.78 14.58 -12.28
CA ASP A 255 -7.49 14.01 -13.42
C ASP A 255 -9.00 14.30 -13.41
N ASP A 256 -9.58 14.64 -12.26
CA ASP A 256 -10.99 15.02 -12.11
C ASP A 256 -11.17 16.10 -11.01
N PRO A 257 -10.71 17.34 -11.23
CA PRO A 257 -10.65 18.37 -10.18
C PRO A 257 -12.01 18.85 -9.72
N TYR A 258 -13.07 18.58 -10.49
CA TYR A 258 -14.44 18.99 -10.19
C TYR A 258 -15.18 18.04 -9.25
N ARG A 259 -14.63 16.84 -9.00
CA ARG A 259 -15.27 15.80 -8.21
C ARG A 259 -14.35 15.38 -7.06
N TYR A 260 -14.77 15.66 -5.84
CA TYR A 260 -14.06 15.19 -4.66
C TYR A 260 -14.43 13.74 -4.34
N HIS A 261 -13.52 13.02 -3.71
CA HIS A 261 -13.77 11.72 -3.11
C HIS A 261 -13.75 11.83 -1.60
N ILE A 262 -14.64 11.11 -0.91
CA ILE A 262 -14.65 11.04 0.55
C ILE A 262 -14.15 9.67 0.98
N PHE A 263 -13.13 9.63 1.82
CA PHE A 263 -12.64 8.43 2.46
C PHE A 263 -13.10 8.35 3.91
N SER A 264 -13.55 7.17 4.30
CA SER A 264 -13.61 6.76 5.70
C SER A 264 -12.21 6.46 6.24
N VAL A 265 -12.07 6.35 7.55
CA VAL A 265 -10.80 5.84 8.15
C VAL A 265 -10.49 4.46 7.60
N SER A 266 -11.47 3.56 7.50
CA SER A 266 -11.23 2.21 6.97
C SER A 266 -10.62 2.24 5.57
N ASP A 267 -11.09 3.14 4.71
CA ASP A 267 -10.57 3.27 3.34
C ASP A 267 -9.11 3.75 3.33
N LEU A 268 -8.72 4.61 4.30
CA LEU A 268 -7.35 5.10 4.47
C LEU A 268 -6.41 4.12 5.19
N LEU A 269 -6.96 3.15 5.93
CA LEU A 269 -6.16 2.08 6.53
C LEU A 269 -5.92 0.94 5.56
N ASP A 270 -6.81 0.78 4.59
CA ASP A 270 -6.61 -0.13 3.47
C ASP A 270 -5.65 0.49 2.45
N ALA A 271 -4.38 0.09 2.50
CA ALA A 271 -3.36 0.59 1.58
C ALA A 271 -3.64 0.18 0.13
N ASP A 272 -4.46 -0.84 -0.13
CA ASP A 272 -4.87 -1.20 -1.50
C ASP A 272 -5.73 -0.10 -2.14
N SER A 273 -6.39 0.75 -1.35
CA SER A 273 -7.11 1.92 -1.88
C SER A 273 -6.22 2.84 -2.74
N CYS A 274 -4.90 2.84 -2.51
CA CYS A 274 -3.96 3.58 -3.36
C CYS A 274 -3.92 3.04 -4.80
N LEU A 275 -4.20 1.75 -5.02
CA LEU A 275 -4.26 1.12 -6.35
C LEU A 275 -5.49 1.54 -7.15
N ALA A 276 -6.47 2.21 -6.53
CA ALA A 276 -7.56 2.81 -7.30
C ALA A 276 -7.12 4.06 -8.07
N TYR A 277 -5.99 4.66 -7.70
CA TYR A 277 -5.57 5.95 -8.23
C TYR A 277 -4.35 5.84 -9.13
N PRO A 278 -4.38 6.43 -10.34
CA PRO A 278 -3.29 6.33 -11.29
C PRO A 278 -2.00 6.91 -10.74
N ASN A 279 -0.89 6.33 -11.14
CA ASN A 279 0.42 6.89 -10.83
C ASN A 279 0.58 8.23 -11.57
N ARG A 280 0.96 9.27 -10.82
CA ARG A 280 1.17 10.62 -11.30
C ARG A 280 2.42 11.17 -10.63
N SER A 281 3.35 11.68 -11.44
CA SER A 281 4.48 12.46 -10.96
C SER A 281 3.98 13.68 -10.20
N TYR A 282 4.76 14.11 -9.20
CA TYR A 282 4.47 15.33 -8.49
C TYR A 282 4.48 16.53 -9.46
N PRO A 283 3.47 17.42 -9.43
CA PRO A 283 3.40 18.53 -10.39
C PRO A 283 4.56 19.52 -10.21
N GLU A 284 5.22 19.89 -11.31
CA GLU A 284 6.30 20.91 -11.29
C GLU A 284 5.78 22.30 -10.88
N GLU A 285 4.51 22.59 -11.13
CA GLU A 285 3.84 23.85 -10.78
C GLU A 285 3.37 23.92 -9.32
N ALA A 286 3.59 22.87 -8.51
CA ALA A 286 3.22 22.88 -7.11
C ALA A 286 4.06 23.89 -6.32
N ILE A 287 3.40 24.75 -5.53
CA ILE A 287 4.08 25.71 -4.66
C ILE A 287 4.69 24.99 -3.45
N ILE A 288 4.00 23.97 -2.92
CA ILE A 288 4.57 23.13 -1.84
C ILE A 288 5.57 22.17 -2.48
N PRO A 289 6.84 22.14 -2.05
CA PRO A 289 7.80 21.15 -2.54
C PRO A 289 7.45 19.73 -2.08
N GLU A 290 7.78 18.72 -2.89
CA GLU A 290 7.48 17.31 -2.61
C GLU A 290 8.02 16.86 -1.24
N ASP A 291 9.25 17.26 -0.90
CA ASP A 291 9.94 16.91 0.35
C ASP A 291 9.30 17.53 1.60
N GLN A 292 8.46 18.55 1.45
CA GLN A 292 7.79 19.24 2.56
C GLN A 292 6.44 18.61 2.95
N ILE A 293 5.85 17.76 2.09
CA ILE A 293 4.53 17.17 2.33
C ILE A 293 4.52 16.36 3.64
N ARG A 294 5.54 15.52 3.86
CA ARG A 294 5.63 14.71 5.08
C ARG A 294 5.75 15.59 6.32
N THR A 295 6.60 16.61 6.28
CA THR A 295 6.79 17.55 7.39
C THR A 295 5.50 18.28 7.75
N ILE A 296 4.72 18.71 6.75
CA ILE A 296 3.42 19.35 6.98
C ILE A 296 2.45 18.37 7.66
N LEU A 297 2.35 17.13 7.17
CA LEU A 297 1.46 16.11 7.73
C LEU A 297 1.83 15.74 9.17
N ASP A 298 3.11 15.53 9.45
CA ASP A 298 3.60 15.21 10.79
C ASP A 298 3.33 16.35 11.78
N ARG A 299 3.45 17.59 11.31
CA ARG A 299 3.13 18.77 12.11
C ARG A 299 1.63 18.90 12.39
N LEU A 300 0.77 18.61 11.41
CA LEU A 300 -0.68 18.55 11.60
C LEU A 300 -1.07 17.50 12.66
N LYS A 301 -0.40 16.35 12.66
CA LYS A 301 -0.54 15.32 13.70
C LYS A 301 -0.11 15.84 15.07
N ALA A 302 1.03 16.52 15.16
CA ALA A 302 1.49 17.10 16.42
C ALA A 302 0.46 18.09 16.99
N LEU A 303 -0.10 18.96 16.14
CA LEU A 303 -1.16 19.89 16.53
C LEU A 303 -2.43 19.17 16.99
N ARG A 304 -2.86 18.13 16.27
CA ARG A 304 -4.00 17.29 16.67
C ARG A 304 -3.77 16.62 18.02
N ASN A 305 -2.55 16.16 18.29
CA ASN A 305 -2.21 15.43 19.53
C ASN A 305 -1.78 16.33 20.69
N SER A 306 -1.75 17.65 20.49
CA SER A 306 -1.49 18.61 21.56
C SER A 306 -2.51 18.45 22.70
N LYS A 307 -2.04 18.66 23.94
CA LYS A 307 -2.88 18.61 25.16
C LYS A 307 -3.56 19.95 25.46
N SER A 308 -3.55 20.87 24.50
CA SER A 308 -4.16 22.19 24.64
C SER A 308 -5.70 22.08 24.70
N PRO A 309 -6.37 22.96 25.48
CA PRO A 309 -7.83 23.08 25.44
C PRO A 309 -8.35 23.47 24.04
N VAL A 310 -7.52 24.10 23.22
CA VAL A 310 -7.80 24.44 21.82
C VAL A 310 -7.18 23.37 20.93
N TYR A 311 -8.01 22.52 20.31
CA TYR A 311 -7.54 21.39 19.50
C TYR A 311 -7.98 21.48 18.04
N LEU A 312 -7.18 20.87 17.16
CA LEU A 312 -7.44 20.84 15.73
C LEU A 312 -8.64 19.93 15.42
N ARG A 313 -9.70 20.50 14.81
CA ARG A 313 -10.93 19.79 14.39
C ARG A 313 -10.88 19.34 12.93
N SER A 314 -10.27 20.16 12.08
CA SER A 314 -10.01 19.82 10.69
C SER A 314 -8.79 20.58 10.17
N CYS A 315 -8.18 20.04 9.13
CA CYS A 315 -7.13 20.72 8.39
C CYS A 315 -7.26 20.48 6.90
N SER A 316 -6.61 21.31 6.10
CA SER A 316 -6.53 21.13 4.65
C SER A 316 -5.16 21.48 4.11
N ILE A 317 -4.73 20.80 3.05
CA ILE A 317 -3.48 21.08 2.34
C ILE A 317 -3.84 21.24 0.86
N ASN A 318 -3.37 22.32 0.21
CA ASN A 318 -3.47 22.49 -1.24
C ASN A 318 -2.08 22.77 -1.80
N ILE A 319 -1.57 21.86 -2.65
CA ILE A 319 -0.19 21.94 -3.15
C ILE A 319 0.03 23.09 -4.14
N PHE A 320 -0.99 23.48 -4.91
CA PHE A 320 -0.89 24.56 -5.90
C PHE A 320 -1.04 25.94 -5.28
N ASN A 321 -1.93 26.09 -4.30
CA ASN A 321 -2.09 27.37 -3.62
C ASN A 321 -0.99 27.59 -2.56
N GLY A 322 -0.24 26.55 -2.19
CA GLY A 322 0.74 26.65 -1.11
C GLY A 322 0.10 26.82 0.27
N MET A 323 -1.19 26.52 0.43
CA MET A 323 -1.97 26.88 1.61
C MET A 323 -2.23 25.68 2.52
N VAL A 324 -2.01 25.90 3.82
CA VAL A 324 -2.45 25.01 4.91
C VAL A 324 -3.60 25.69 5.66
N GLY A 325 -4.73 24.99 5.72
CA GLY A 325 -5.90 25.40 6.48
C GLY A 325 -5.98 24.67 7.80
N LEU A 326 -6.26 25.38 8.89
CA LEU A 326 -6.41 24.85 10.24
C LEU A 326 -7.73 25.33 10.82
N SER A 327 -8.53 24.43 11.36
CA SER A 327 -9.75 24.79 12.07
C SER A 327 -9.72 24.25 13.48
N PHE A 328 -9.69 25.13 14.47
CA PHE A 328 -9.63 24.77 15.88
C PHE A 328 -11.02 24.78 16.52
N SER A 329 -11.16 24.18 17.71
CA SER A 329 -12.42 24.10 18.46
C SER A 329 -13.04 25.46 18.79
N SER A 330 -12.23 26.45 19.16
CA SER A 330 -12.69 27.76 19.68
C SER A 330 -12.30 28.98 18.84
N GLU A 331 -11.39 28.86 17.87
CA GLU A 331 -10.76 30.03 17.21
C GLU A 331 -11.12 30.19 15.71
N GLY A 332 -12.10 29.44 15.23
CA GLY A 332 -12.49 29.46 13.82
C GLY A 332 -11.48 28.75 12.91
N SER A 333 -11.47 29.13 11.62
CA SER A 333 -10.61 28.56 10.59
C SER A 333 -9.60 29.60 10.11
N SER A 334 -8.32 29.25 10.12
CA SER A 334 -7.24 30.05 9.56
C SER A 334 -6.62 29.33 8.36
N TYR A 335 -6.22 30.11 7.34
CA TYR A 335 -5.48 29.61 6.18
C TYR A 335 -4.19 30.40 6.09
N MET A 336 -3.07 29.71 5.94
CA MET A 336 -1.75 30.34 5.87
C MET A 336 -0.85 29.65 4.84
N PRO A 337 0.12 30.37 4.26
CA PRO A 337 1.17 29.76 3.45
C PRO A 337 1.92 28.68 4.22
N TYR A 338 2.33 27.61 3.54
CA TYR A 338 2.97 26.46 4.16
C TYR A 338 4.31 26.83 4.83
N GLU A 339 5.05 27.82 4.31
CA GLU A 339 6.31 28.28 4.89
C GLU A 339 6.07 28.91 6.26
N ASN A 340 5.00 29.70 6.39
CA ASN A 340 4.60 30.29 7.67
C ASN A 340 4.12 29.21 8.63
N PHE A 341 3.33 28.25 8.12
CA PHE A 341 2.92 27.10 8.90
C PHE A 341 4.13 26.36 9.46
N LEU A 342 5.17 26.09 8.65
CA LEU A 342 6.36 25.37 9.09
C LEU A 342 7.30 26.18 10.01
N LYS A 343 7.32 27.52 9.92
CA LYS A 343 8.14 28.40 10.76
C LYS A 343 7.56 28.69 12.14
N THR A 344 6.25 28.66 12.28
CA THR A 344 5.60 28.94 13.57
C THR A 344 6.04 27.85 14.56
N ASP A 345 6.18 28.07 15.85
CA ASP A 345 6.27 26.94 16.79
C ASP A 345 4.86 26.36 17.01
N PRO A 346 4.69 25.04 17.21
CA PRO A 346 3.39 24.53 17.63
C PRO A 346 3.00 25.25 18.93
N PRO A 347 1.76 25.78 19.06
CA PRO A 347 1.31 26.30 20.34
C PRO A 347 1.47 25.21 21.38
N MET A 348 2.24 25.51 22.44
CA MET A 348 2.51 24.58 23.55
C MET A 348 1.22 24.10 24.22
#